data_AF-A0A960PQV8-F1
#
_entry.id   AF-A0A960PQV8-F1
#
_cell.length_a   1.000
_cell.length_b   1.000
_cell.length_c   1.000
_cell.angle_alpha   90.00
_cell.angle_beta   90.00
_cell.angle_gamma   90.00
#
_symmetry.space_group_name_H-M   'P 1'
#
loop_
_entity.id
_entity.type
_entity.pdbx_description
1 polymer ?
#
loop_
_entity_poly.entity_id
_entity_poly.type
_entity_poly.pdbx_seq_one_letter_code
_entity_poly.pdbx_strand_id
1 'polypeptide(L)' 'MRASRYFTLYFIPIFPMETLGEWVVCSRCSGEFDSHIPELSSSEIERALSPWECSQCGNQNAPGQGSCLGCQQPRQLQV' A
#
# COMPACT_ATOMS: atom_id res chain seq x y z
N MET A 1 -12.05 -3.16 59.35
CA MET A 1 -12.75 -3.39 58.07
C MET A 1 -11.88 -2.87 56.95
N ARG A 2 -11.64 -3.69 55.91
CA ARG A 2 -10.84 -3.27 54.76
C ARG A 2 -11.81 -3.03 53.60
N ALA A 3 -12.02 -1.77 53.25
CA ALA A 3 -12.85 -1.37 52.13
C ALA A 3 -11.95 -1.03 50.94
N SER A 4 -12.26 -1.58 49.77
CA SER A 4 -11.58 -1.25 48.53
C SER A 4 -12.53 -0.47 47.65
N ARG A 5 -12.02 0.59 47.00
CA ARG A 5 -12.76 1.38 46.01
C ARG A 5 -12.01 1.31 44.70
N TYR A 6 -12.74 1.04 43.63
CA TYR A 6 -12.22 1.02 42.28
C TYR A 6 -12.80 2.21 41.52
N PHE A 7 -12.09 2.63 40.47
CA PHE A 7 -12.55 3.63 39.53
C PHE A 7 -12.21 3.15 38.11
N THR A 8 -12.97 3.65 37.14
CA THR A 8 -12.77 3.36 35.72
C THR A 8 -12.17 4.60 35.06
N LEU A 9 -11.07 4.41 34.33
CA LEU A 9 -10.52 5.45 33.46
C LEU A 9 -11.05 5.24 32.04
N TYR A 10 -11.64 6.28 31.47
CA TYR A 10 -11.98 6.35 30.06
C TYR A 10 -10.87 7.12 29.33
N PHE A 11 -10.27 6.49 28.33
CA PHE A 11 -9.45 7.20 27.35
C PHE A 11 -10.34 7.61 26.19
N ILE A 12 -10.80 8.86 26.22
CA ILE A 12 -11.57 9.47 25.13
C ILE A 12 -10.57 10.32 24.32
N PRO A 13 -10.28 9.97 23.06
CA PRO A 13 -9.42 10.80 22.22
C PRO A 13 -10.06 12.18 22.04
N ILE A 14 -9.35 13.25 22.43
CA ILE A 14 -9.77 14.64 22.20
C ILE A 14 -9.20 15.23 20.90
N PHE A 15 -8.43 14.43 20.15
CA PHE A 15 -7.90 14.77 18.85
C PHE A 15 -8.71 14.05 17.76
N PRO A 16 -8.76 14.58 16.52
CA PRO A 16 -9.37 13.87 15.40
C PRO A 16 -8.63 12.56 15.21
N MET A 17 -9.31 11.44 15.41
CA MET A 17 -8.79 10.15 14.99
C MET A 17 -9.11 10.03 13.51
N GLU A 18 -8.13 10.33 12.68
CA GLU A 18 -8.21 9.98 11.27
C GLU A 18 -8.05 8.46 11.14
N THR A 19 -8.75 7.86 10.19
CA THR A 19 -8.50 6.47 9.81
C THR A 19 -7.06 6.40 9.30
N LEU A 20 -6.25 5.46 9.84
CA LEU A 20 -4.85 5.24 9.42
C LEU A 20 -4.70 4.71 7.97
N GLY A 21 -5.73 4.88 7.14
CA GLY A 21 -5.93 4.24 5.85
C GLY A 21 -6.94 3.08 5.94
N GLU A 22 -7.54 2.75 4.81
CA GLU A 22 -8.31 1.53 4.63
C GLU A 22 -7.42 0.49 3.95
N TRP A 23 -7.46 -0.76 4.43
CA TRP A 23 -6.76 -1.88 3.81
C TRP A 23 -7.72 -3.06 3.67
N VAL A 24 -7.41 -3.95 2.75
CA VAL A 24 -8.16 -5.19 2.52
C VAL A 24 -7.34 -6.39 2.96
N VAL A 25 -8.01 -7.36 3.57
CA VAL A 25 -7.39 -8.59 4.06
C VAL A 25 -7.83 -9.76 3.20
N CYS A 26 -6.86 -10.51 2.66
CA CYS A 26 -7.17 -11.73 1.92
C CYS A 26 -7.71 -12.81 2.86
N SER A 27 -8.93 -13.30 2.63
CA SER A 27 -9.58 -14.31 3.47
C SER A 27 -8.88 -15.67 3.49
N ARG A 28 -7.98 -15.94 2.54
CA ARG A 28 -7.27 -17.21 2.41
C ARG A 28 -5.90 -17.23 3.08
N CYS A 29 -5.12 -16.15 2.96
CA CYS A 29 -3.75 -16.09 3.47
C CYS A 29 -3.53 -15.03 4.56
N SER A 30 -4.56 -14.25 4.90
CA SER A 30 -4.49 -13.15 5.87
C SER A 30 -3.48 -12.05 5.52
N GLY A 31 -3.04 -11.97 4.26
CA GLY A 31 -2.23 -10.85 3.78
C GLY A 31 -3.03 -9.55 3.76
N GLU A 32 -2.37 -8.45 4.10
CA GLU A 32 -2.89 -7.09 4.08
C GLU A 32 -2.45 -6.38 2.80
N PHE A 33 -3.37 -5.67 2.14
CA PHE A 33 -3.14 -4.99 0.88
C PHE A 33 -3.83 -3.63 0.87
N ASP A 34 -3.36 -2.71 0.03
CA ASP A 34 -4.04 -1.45 -0.20
C ASP A 34 -5.47 -1.67 -0.73
N SER A 35 -6.39 -0.78 -0.34
CA SER A 35 -7.81 -0.87 -0.68
C SER A 35 -8.12 -0.80 -2.17
N HIS A 36 -7.22 -0.26 -3.00
CA HIS A 36 -7.39 -0.16 -4.46
C HIS A 36 -7.00 -1.44 -5.23
N ILE A 37 -6.33 -2.40 -4.59
CA ILE A 37 -5.90 -3.65 -5.24
C ILE A 37 -7.08 -4.44 -5.87
N PRO A 38 -8.27 -4.55 -5.25
CA PRO A 38 -9.42 -5.24 -5.84
C PRO A 38 -9.96 -4.59 -7.13
N GLU A 39 -9.65 -3.31 -7.37
CA GLU A 39 -10.14 -2.55 -8.53
C GLU A 39 -9.23 -2.72 -9.75
N LEU A 40 -8.00 -3.23 -9.56
CA LEU A 40 -7.04 -3.45 -10.64
C LEU A 40 -7.52 -4.53 -11.59
N SER A 41 -7.50 -4.22 -12.89
CA SER A 41 -7.71 -5.20 -13.95
C SER A 41 -6.53 -6.16 -14.05
N SER A 42 -6.77 -7.36 -14.60
CA SER A 42 -5.70 -8.33 -14.88
C SER A 42 -4.57 -7.73 -15.72
N SER A 43 -4.91 -6.88 -16.69
CA SER A 43 -3.92 -6.17 -17.53
C SER A 43 -3.06 -5.18 -16.74
N GLU A 44 -3.63 -4.49 -15.74
CA GLU A 44 -2.86 -3.57 -14.89
C GLU A 44 -1.90 -4.33 -13.99
N ILE A 45 -2.37 -5.45 -13.42
CA ILE A 45 -1.54 -6.36 -12.62
C ILE A 45 -0.39 -6.91 -13.46
N GLU A 46 -0.68 -7.44 -14.66
CA GLU A 46 0.32 -7.96 -15.58
C GLU A 46 1.37 -6.90 -15.94
N ARG A 47 0.95 -5.66 -16.23
CA ARG A 47 1.86 -4.56 -16.53
C ARG A 47 2.72 -4.18 -15.33
N ALA A 48 2.17 -4.16 -14.13
CA ALA A 48 2.93 -3.87 -12.90
C ALA A 48 4.04 -4.91 -12.66
N LEU A 49 3.73 -6.19 -12.94
CA LEU A 49 4.61 -7.35 -12.74
C LEU A 49 5.54 -7.66 -13.91
N SER A 50 5.36 -7.03 -15.07
CA SER A 50 6.21 -7.25 -16.25
C SER A 50 7.44 -6.34 -16.24
N PRO A 51 8.58 -6.81 -16.80
CA PRO A 51 9.70 -5.94 -17.11
C PRO A 51 9.25 -4.78 -18.01
N TRP A 52 9.89 -3.62 -17.86
CA TRP A 52 9.52 -2.43 -18.63
C TRP A 52 10.74 -1.80 -19.29
N GLU A 53 10.53 -1.36 -20.52
CA GLU A 53 11.52 -0.63 -21.30
C GLU A 53 11.38 0.88 -21.05
N CYS A 54 12.50 1.56 -20.80
CA CYS A 54 12.50 2.99 -20.57
C CYS A 54 12.26 3.76 -21.87
N SER A 55 11.20 4.57 -21.93
CA SER A 55 10.87 5.41 -23.09
C SER A 55 11.93 6.46 -23.44
N GLN A 56 12.85 6.76 -22.52
CA GLN A 56 13.88 7.79 -22.70
C GLN A 56 15.22 7.24 -23.20
N CYS A 57 15.60 6.01 -22.81
CA CYS A 57 16.91 5.45 -23.15
C CYS A 57 16.90 4.00 -23.65
N GLY A 58 15.74 3.34 -23.69
CA GLY A 58 15.60 1.95 -24.12
C GLY A 58 16.09 0.91 -23.13
N ASN A 59 16.58 1.29 -21.94
CA ASN A 59 17.03 0.31 -20.95
C ASN A 59 15.86 -0.53 -20.43
N GLN A 60 16.05 -1.84 -20.35
CA GLN A 60 15.09 -2.75 -19.72
C GLN A 60 15.27 -2.78 -18.20
N ASN A 61 14.17 -2.69 -17.47
CA ASN A 61 14.17 -2.62 -16.01
C ASN A 61 13.27 -3.73 -15.44
N ALA A 62 13.64 -4.22 -14.26
CA ALA A 62 12.82 -5.16 -13.52
C ALA A 62 11.50 -4.49 -13.06
N PRO A 63 10.42 -5.27 -12.85
CA PRO A 63 9.10 -4.73 -12.54
C PRO A 63 9.08 -3.85 -11.29
N GLY A 64 9.82 -4.22 -10.24
CA GLY A 64 9.88 -3.48 -8.98
C GLY A 64 10.64 -2.15 -9.03
N GLN A 65 11.25 -1.79 -10.16
CA GLN A 65 12.01 -0.55 -10.26
C GLN A 65 11.08 0.64 -10.53
N GLY A 66 11.01 1.58 -9.58
CA GLY A 66 10.29 2.84 -9.72
C GLY A 66 10.98 3.87 -10.61
N SER A 67 12.25 3.63 -10.99
CA SER A 67 13.03 4.51 -11.87
C SER A 67 13.96 3.67 -12.75
N CYS A 68 14.35 4.23 -13.90
CA CYS A 68 15.20 3.56 -14.86
C CYS A 68 16.62 3.39 -14.33
N LEU A 69 17.16 2.17 -14.34
CA LEU A 69 18.53 1.89 -13.90
C LEU A 69 19.61 2.46 -14.84
N GLY A 70 19.24 2.81 -16.08
CA GLY A 70 20.13 3.41 -17.07
C GLY A 70 20.20 4.94 -17.01
N CYS A 71 19.05 5.62 -16.90
CA CYS A 71 18.98 7.09 -16.98
C CYS A 71 18.25 7.78 -15.82
N GLN A 72 17.84 7.05 -14.79
CA GLN A 72 17.17 7.53 -13.57
C GLN A 72 15.79 8.19 -13.78
N GLN A 73 15.23 8.14 -15.00
CA GLN A 73 13.89 8.65 -15.26
C GLN A 73 12.82 7.80 -14.54
N PRO A 74 11.76 8.40 -13.97
CA PRO A 74 10.74 7.66 -13.26
C PRO A 74 9.99 6.71 -14.19
N ARG A 75 9.50 5.59 -13.63
CA ARG A 75 8.64 4.66 -14.36
C ARG A 75 7.34 5.35 -14.73
N GLN A 76 7.11 5.55 -16.02
CA GLN A 76 5.87 6.11 -16.53
C GLN A 76 4.80 5.01 -16.58
N LEU A 77 4.09 4.83 -15.47
CA LEU A 77 2.85 4.05 -15.46
C LEU A 77 1.78 4.92 -16.14
N GLN A 78 1.57 4.74 -17.45
CA GLN A 78 0.48 5.41 -18.15
C GLN A 78 -0.86 5.02 -17.49
N VAL A 79 -1.64 6.01 -17.08
CA VAL A 79 -3.07 5.82 -16.78
C VAL A 79 -3.82 5.80 -18.10
#